data_AF-A0AAU1XQU4-F1
#
_entry.id   AF-A0AAU1XQU4-F1
#
_cell.length_a   1.000
_cell.length_b   1.000
_cell.length_c   1.000
_cell.angle_alpha   90.00
_cell.angle_beta   90.00
_cell.angle_gamma   90.00
#
_symmetry.space_group_name_H-M   'P 1'
#
loop_
_entity.id
_entity.type
_entity.pdbx_description
1 polymer ?
#
loop_
_entity_poly.entity_id
_entity_poly.type
_entity_poly.pdbx_seq_one_letter_code
_entity_poly.pdbx_strand_id
1 'polypeptide(L)'
;METIESRVPRETRTTAPQSGPPPGVLAVVFTALFLAGLVLSTLLAGGDPFPSPFGAADTITAYFRDHGDAVRVSGALQFAASVPLAIYAATASARLHRLGVRAPGATIALAGGVLAAAFLACSGLVTWVLSHGEVTQRPELVRALQYLAFGLGGPGHVVMLGLLVAGIAVPGLLAGLLPRALAVAGLAVAAVAELATLVLLTEQAALLLPVARFTGLAWLIAAGFLLPRRRARARVLEEG
;
A
#
# COMPACT_ATOMS: atom_id res chain seq x y z
N MET A 1 -0.69 66.67 -27.06
CA MET A 1 -1.59 66.11 -26.03
C MET A 1 -1.47 64.60 -26.15
N GLU A 2 -0.43 64.05 -25.54
CA GLU A 2 0.00 62.66 -25.69
C GLU A 2 -0.24 61.94 -24.36
N THR A 3 -1.12 60.95 -24.40
CA THR A 3 -1.60 60.21 -23.24
C THR A 3 -0.57 59.17 -22.82
N ILE A 4 0.08 59.38 -21.67
CA ILE A 4 0.95 58.38 -21.05
C ILE A 4 0.07 57.36 -20.32
N GLU A 5 -0.23 56.24 -20.97
CA GLU A 5 -0.78 55.06 -20.30
C GLU A 5 0.29 54.45 -19.39
N SER A 6 0.06 54.52 -18.08
CA SER A 6 0.85 53.82 -17.07
C SER A 6 0.61 52.31 -17.19
N ARG A 7 1.58 51.58 -17.75
CA ARG A 7 1.58 50.11 -17.71
C ARG A 7 1.89 49.66 -16.29
N VAL A 8 0.85 49.29 -15.55
CA VAL A 8 0.97 48.52 -14.31
C VAL A 8 1.68 47.19 -14.63
N PRO A 9 2.81 46.85 -13.99
CA PRO A 9 3.45 45.57 -14.18
C PRO A 9 2.49 44.45 -13.73
N ARG A 10 2.13 43.54 -14.64
CA ARG A 10 1.50 42.27 -14.24
C ARG A 10 2.54 41.48 -13.46
N GLU A 11 2.43 41.46 -12.14
CA GLU A 11 3.04 40.44 -11.31
C GLU A 11 2.60 39.08 -11.87
N THR A 12 3.52 38.40 -12.53
CA THR A 12 3.37 37.00 -12.90
C THR A 12 3.47 36.23 -11.60
N ARG A 13 2.34 36.11 -10.91
CA ARG A 13 2.18 35.30 -9.71
C ARG A 13 2.54 33.87 -10.12
N THR A 14 3.80 33.52 -9.91
CA THR A 14 4.32 32.18 -10.19
C THR A 14 3.68 31.29 -9.13
N THR A 15 2.51 30.75 -9.44
CA THR A 15 1.84 29.79 -8.58
C THR A 15 2.80 28.62 -8.41
N ALA A 16 3.45 28.55 -7.25
CA ALA A 16 4.29 27.41 -6.90
C ALA A 16 3.41 26.16 -7.09
N PRO A 17 3.80 25.21 -7.97
CA PRO A 17 2.95 24.07 -8.24
C PRO A 17 2.72 23.32 -6.94
N GLN A 18 1.46 23.20 -6.54
CA GLN A 18 1.00 22.55 -5.33
C GLN A 18 1.68 21.18 -5.20
N SER A 19 2.64 21.08 -4.27
CA SER A 19 3.28 19.81 -3.97
C SER A 19 2.30 18.99 -3.16
N GLY A 20 1.72 17.96 -3.78
CA GLY A 20 0.92 16.98 -3.05
C GLY A 20 1.72 16.34 -1.91
N PRO A 21 1.05 15.59 -1.01
CA PRO A 21 1.68 15.03 0.18
C PRO A 21 2.96 14.24 -0.15
N PRO A 22 4.00 14.30 0.68
CA PRO A 22 5.23 13.55 0.44
C PRO A 22 4.94 12.04 0.52
N PRO A 23 5.13 11.26 -0.57
CA PRO A 23 4.78 9.84 -0.62
C PRO A 23 5.60 9.01 0.36
N GLY A 24 6.83 9.41 0.68
CA GLY A 24 7.59 8.78 1.77
C GLY A 24 6.87 8.85 3.12
N VAL A 25 6.26 9.98 3.46
CA VAL A 25 5.48 10.12 4.72
C VAL A 25 4.21 9.29 4.66
N LEU A 26 3.51 9.26 3.52
CA LEU A 26 2.32 8.42 3.35
C LEU A 26 2.66 6.93 3.51
N ALA A 27 3.78 6.47 2.95
CA ALA A 27 4.25 5.10 3.12
C ALA A 27 4.60 4.77 4.58
N VAL A 28 5.22 5.71 5.30
CA VAL A 28 5.49 5.57 6.75
C VAL A 28 4.19 5.48 7.54
N VAL A 29 3.22 6.37 7.30
CA VAL A 29 1.92 6.36 7.99
C VAL A 29 1.16 5.06 7.71
N PHE A 30 1.09 4.63 6.45
CA PHE A 30 0.52 3.34 6.07
C PHE A 30 1.18 2.18 6.81
N THR A 31 2.51 2.11 6.77
CA THR A 31 3.29 1.05 7.41
C THR A 31 3.10 1.06 8.92
N ALA A 32 3.13 2.22 9.55
CA ALA A 32 2.95 2.38 10.99
C ALA A 32 1.55 1.92 11.44
N LEU A 33 0.49 2.30 10.72
CA LEU A 33 -0.88 1.86 11.03
C LEU A 33 -1.03 0.34 10.84
N PHE A 34 -0.48 -0.21 9.75
CA PHE A 34 -0.52 -1.64 9.48
C PHE A 34 0.21 -2.43 10.59
N LEU A 35 1.43 -2.03 10.94
CA LEU A 35 2.21 -2.67 11.99
C LEU A 35 1.60 -2.47 13.37
N ALA A 36 1.04 -1.30 13.68
CA ALA A 36 0.31 -1.06 14.92
C ALA A 36 -0.91 -1.99 15.03
N GLY A 37 -1.64 -2.21 13.93
CA GLY A 37 -2.75 -3.17 13.88
C GLY A 37 -2.33 -4.60 14.21
N LEU A 38 -1.14 -5.01 13.79
CA LEU A 38 -0.57 -6.32 14.12
C LEU A 38 -0.11 -6.37 15.58
N VAL A 39 0.76 -5.45 15.99
CA VAL A 39 1.38 -5.45 17.31
C VAL A 39 0.35 -5.24 18.42
N LEU A 40 -0.52 -4.24 18.30
CA LEU A 40 -1.51 -3.94 19.33
C LEU A 40 -2.55 -5.06 19.46
N SER A 41 -2.95 -5.69 18.35
CA SER A 41 -3.85 -6.84 18.38
C SER A 41 -3.22 -8.00 19.17
N THR A 42 -1.97 -8.36 18.89
CA THR A 42 -1.26 -9.42 19.63
C THR A 42 -1.09 -9.08 21.11
N LEU A 43 -0.78 -7.82 21.45
CA LEU A 43 -0.67 -7.39 22.84
C LEU A 43 -2.01 -7.47 23.58
N LEU A 44 -3.11 -7.06 22.94
CA LEU A 44 -4.46 -7.16 23.50
C LEU A 44 -4.94 -8.61 23.64
N ALA A 45 -4.43 -9.52 22.81
CA ALA A 45 -4.64 -10.96 22.92
C ALA A 45 -3.68 -11.64 23.92
N GLY A 46 -3.03 -10.90 24.81
CA GLY A 46 -2.13 -11.47 25.82
C GLY A 46 -0.86 -12.13 25.25
N GLY A 47 -0.51 -11.85 23.99
CA GLY A 47 0.60 -12.49 23.28
C GLY A 47 0.16 -13.63 22.35
N ASP A 48 -1.12 -14.01 22.37
CA ASP A 48 -1.62 -15.06 21.48
C ASP A 48 -1.58 -14.58 20.02
N PRO A 49 -0.95 -15.35 19.11
CA PRO A 49 -0.86 -14.98 17.71
C PRO A 49 -2.23 -15.12 17.04
N PHE A 50 -2.51 -14.22 16.10
CA PHE A 50 -3.70 -14.32 15.27
C PHE A 50 -3.72 -15.68 14.55
N PRO A 51 -4.79 -16.48 14.66
CA PRO A 51 -4.79 -17.87 14.21
C PRO A 51 -4.66 -17.96 12.69
N SER A 52 -3.90 -18.94 12.24
CA SER A 52 -3.83 -19.30 10.82
C SER A 52 -5.22 -19.70 10.31
N PRO A 53 -5.64 -19.23 9.12
CA PRO A 53 -6.93 -19.64 8.52
C PRO A 53 -6.99 -21.13 8.20
N PHE A 54 -5.83 -21.78 8.06
CA PHE A 54 -5.67 -23.22 7.80
C PHE A 54 -5.59 -24.06 9.09
N GLY A 55 -5.73 -23.41 10.26
CA GLY A 55 -5.68 -24.08 11.56
C GLY A 55 -6.94 -24.89 11.92
N ALA A 56 -6.87 -25.53 13.08
CA ALA A 56 -7.99 -26.27 13.67
C ALA A 56 -9.17 -25.33 13.97
N ALA A 57 -10.39 -25.80 13.71
CA ALA A 57 -11.61 -25.00 13.83
C ALA A 57 -11.85 -24.52 15.26
N ASP A 58 -11.65 -25.40 16.23
CA ASP A 58 -11.89 -25.09 17.64
C ASP A 58 -10.93 -23.99 18.14
N THR A 59 -9.65 -24.04 17.73
CA THR A 59 -8.67 -22.99 18.04
C THR A 59 -9.04 -21.65 17.44
N ILE A 60 -9.49 -21.64 16.18
CA ILE A 60 -9.97 -20.43 15.51
C ILE A 60 -11.18 -19.84 16.25
N THR A 61 -12.21 -20.65 16.48
CA THR A 61 -13.44 -20.17 17.10
C THR A 61 -13.23 -19.72 18.55
N ALA A 62 -12.38 -20.41 19.32
CA ALA A 62 -11.97 -19.97 20.65
C ALA A 62 -11.28 -18.60 20.59
N TYR A 63 -10.28 -18.41 19.71
CA TYR A 63 -9.57 -17.14 19.60
C TYR A 63 -10.51 -15.96 19.30
N PHE A 64 -11.40 -16.09 18.31
CA PHE A 64 -12.32 -15.00 17.95
C PHE A 64 -13.35 -14.70 19.05
N ARG A 65 -13.74 -15.70 19.83
CA ARG A 65 -14.64 -15.53 20.98
C ARG A 65 -13.94 -14.80 22.14
N ASP A 66 -12.71 -15.20 22.44
CA ASP A 66 -12.00 -14.80 23.64
C ASP A 66 -11.26 -13.46 23.44
N HIS A 67 -10.90 -13.12 22.20
CA HIS A 67 -10.08 -11.94 21.86
C HIS A 67 -10.79 -10.92 20.97
N GLY A 68 -12.09 -10.69 21.20
CA GLY A 68 -12.92 -9.77 20.39
C GLY A 68 -12.34 -8.36 20.25
N ASP A 69 -11.82 -7.75 21.33
CA ASP A 69 -11.23 -6.41 21.27
C ASP A 69 -9.92 -6.36 20.46
N ALA A 70 -9.08 -7.38 20.57
CA ALA A 70 -7.87 -7.52 19.75
C ALA A 70 -8.22 -7.60 18.25
N VAL A 71 -9.26 -8.37 17.90
CA VAL A 71 -9.76 -8.51 16.53
C VAL A 71 -10.34 -7.17 16.04
N ARG A 72 -11.12 -6.47 16.87
CA ARG A 72 -11.71 -5.17 16.56
C ARG A 72 -10.65 -4.13 16.24
N VAL A 73 -9.62 -4.03 17.07
CA VAL A 73 -8.50 -3.09 16.90
C VAL A 73 -7.69 -3.42 15.66
N SER A 74 -7.43 -4.70 15.39
CA SER A 74 -6.76 -5.13 14.15
C SER A 74 -7.54 -4.70 12.91
N GLY A 75 -8.84 -4.99 12.87
CA GLY A 75 -9.72 -4.63 11.76
C GLY A 75 -9.79 -3.12 11.52
N ALA A 76 -9.96 -2.34 12.59
CA ALA A 76 -10.01 -0.88 12.52
C ALA A 76 -8.69 -0.27 12.01
N LEU A 77 -7.54 -0.74 12.49
CA LEU A 77 -6.24 -0.22 12.06
C LEU A 77 -5.88 -0.66 10.63
N GLN A 78 -6.26 -1.86 10.20
CA GLN A 78 -6.12 -2.28 8.80
C GLN A 78 -6.98 -1.43 7.87
N PHE A 79 -8.23 -1.15 8.25
CA PHE A 79 -9.08 -0.23 7.50
C PHE A 79 -8.46 1.17 7.45
N ALA A 80 -8.00 1.71 8.58
CA ALA A 80 -7.34 3.01 8.63
C ALA A 80 -6.08 3.07 7.76
N ALA A 81 -5.29 1.98 7.71
CA ALA A 81 -4.09 1.85 6.89
C ALA A 81 -4.39 1.86 5.37
N SER A 82 -5.59 1.43 4.94
CA SER A 82 -5.97 1.46 3.52
C SER A 82 -6.00 2.88 2.93
N VAL A 83 -6.37 3.88 3.73
CA VAL A 83 -6.53 5.27 3.29
C VAL A 83 -5.20 5.89 2.85
N PRO A 84 -4.12 5.94 3.67
CA PRO A 84 -2.84 6.47 3.23
C PRO A 84 -2.22 5.66 2.09
N LEU A 85 -2.53 4.35 1.95
CA LEU A 85 -2.09 3.56 0.80
C LEU A 85 -2.77 4.01 -0.51
N ALA A 86 -4.08 4.27 -0.49
CA ALA A 86 -4.78 4.80 -1.66
C ALA A 86 -4.24 6.19 -2.06
N ILE A 87 -3.97 7.06 -1.08
CA ILE A 87 -3.38 8.39 -1.32
C ILE A 87 -1.94 8.23 -1.83
N TYR A 88 -1.16 7.28 -1.32
CA TYR A 88 0.18 6.97 -1.82
C TYR A 88 0.12 6.58 -3.31
N ALA A 89 -0.78 5.69 -3.70
CA ALA A 89 -0.95 5.26 -5.09
C ALA A 89 -1.26 6.45 -6.02
N ALA A 90 -2.21 7.30 -5.62
CA ALA A 90 -2.57 8.51 -6.36
C ALA A 90 -1.40 9.48 -6.49
N THR A 91 -0.68 9.75 -5.39
CA THR A 91 0.44 10.69 -5.37
C THR A 91 1.65 10.17 -6.16
N ALA A 92 1.95 8.87 -6.08
CA ALA A 92 3.01 8.23 -6.84
C ALA A 92 2.71 8.25 -8.34
N SER A 93 1.50 7.87 -8.75
CA SER A 93 1.06 7.92 -10.15
C SER A 93 1.14 9.33 -10.73
N ALA A 94 0.56 10.32 -10.03
CA ALA A 94 0.62 11.72 -10.44
C ALA A 94 2.06 12.26 -10.49
N ARG A 95 2.96 11.76 -9.64
CA ARG A 95 4.39 12.12 -9.68
C ARG A 95 5.09 11.50 -10.89
N LEU A 96 4.86 10.22 -11.20
CA LEU A 96 5.42 9.57 -12.39
C LEU A 96 4.98 10.29 -13.68
N HIS A 97 3.71 10.65 -13.80
CA HIS A 97 3.22 11.46 -14.91
C HIS A 97 3.92 12.83 -15.01
N ARG A 98 4.10 13.53 -13.88
CA ARG A 98 4.85 14.81 -13.83
C ARG A 98 6.32 14.67 -14.19
N LEU A 99 6.92 13.51 -13.95
CA LEU A 99 8.29 13.19 -14.37
C LEU A 99 8.37 12.80 -15.86
N GLY A 100 7.24 12.81 -16.58
CA GLY A 100 7.16 12.55 -18.02
C GLY A 100 7.12 11.07 -18.38
N VAL A 101 6.74 10.20 -17.43
CA VAL A 101 6.43 8.79 -17.72
C VAL A 101 5.12 8.75 -18.49
N ARG A 102 5.22 8.44 -19.79
CA ARG A 102 4.08 8.21 -20.70
C ARG A 102 3.74 6.73 -20.88
N ALA A 103 4.62 5.85 -20.42
CA ALA A 103 4.38 4.42 -20.42
C ALA A 103 3.28 4.05 -19.40
N PRO A 104 2.63 2.87 -19.55
CA PRO A 104 1.54 2.43 -18.67
C PRO A 104 1.91 2.28 -17.19
N GLY A 105 3.20 2.30 -16.82
CA GLY A 105 3.64 2.08 -15.44
C GLY A 105 2.94 2.99 -14.42
N ALA A 106 2.71 4.26 -14.75
CA ALA A 106 2.03 5.19 -13.84
C ALA A 106 0.55 4.84 -13.62
N THR A 107 -0.16 4.34 -14.62
CA THR A 107 -1.56 3.91 -14.49
C THR A 107 -1.67 2.54 -13.84
N ILE A 108 -0.72 1.63 -14.12
CA ILE A 108 -0.59 0.34 -13.42
C ILE A 108 -0.35 0.55 -11.92
N ALA A 109 0.54 1.48 -11.56
CA ALA A 109 0.80 1.84 -10.17
C ALA A 109 -0.48 2.33 -9.46
N LEU A 110 -1.26 3.19 -10.13
CA LEU A 110 -2.52 3.68 -9.58
C LEU A 110 -3.53 2.54 -9.39
N ALA A 111 -3.75 1.73 -10.44
CA ALA A 111 -4.73 0.65 -10.42
C ALA A 111 -4.38 -0.39 -9.34
N GLY A 112 -3.13 -0.87 -9.32
CA GLY A 112 -2.64 -1.81 -8.31
C GLY A 112 -2.74 -1.24 -6.90
N GLY A 113 -2.33 0.02 -6.69
CA GLY A 113 -2.36 0.62 -5.35
C GLY A 113 -3.77 0.89 -4.83
N VAL A 114 -4.71 1.31 -5.70
CA VAL A 114 -6.12 1.51 -5.32
C VAL A 114 -6.79 0.16 -5.03
N LEU A 115 -6.57 -0.86 -5.86
CA LEU A 115 -7.11 -2.20 -5.60
C LEU A 115 -6.52 -2.80 -4.32
N ALA A 116 -5.21 -2.66 -4.09
CA ALA A 116 -4.56 -3.11 -2.86
C ALA A 116 -5.16 -2.43 -1.62
N ALA A 117 -5.40 -1.12 -1.68
CA ALA A 117 -6.07 -0.39 -0.62
C ALA A 117 -7.51 -0.87 -0.41
N ALA A 118 -8.28 -1.06 -1.48
CA ALA A 118 -9.65 -1.56 -1.40
C ALA A 118 -9.73 -2.95 -0.76
N PHE A 119 -8.88 -3.89 -1.19
CA PHE A 119 -8.78 -5.22 -0.61
C PHE A 119 -8.42 -5.18 0.88
N LEU A 120 -7.47 -4.32 1.27
CA LEU A 120 -7.11 -4.14 2.67
C LEU A 120 -8.26 -3.52 3.49
N ALA A 121 -8.97 -2.54 2.94
CA ALA A 121 -10.14 -1.95 3.57
C ALA A 121 -11.24 -3.00 3.81
N CYS A 122 -11.57 -3.78 2.79
CA CYS A 122 -12.54 -4.87 2.90
C CYS A 122 -12.09 -5.93 3.91
N SER A 123 -10.81 -6.33 3.91
CA SER A 123 -10.24 -7.24 4.91
C SER A 123 -10.40 -6.69 6.34
N GLY A 124 -10.08 -5.42 6.55
CA GLY A 124 -10.25 -4.74 7.84
C GLY A 124 -11.71 -4.72 8.30
N LEU A 125 -12.65 -4.43 7.40
CA LEU A 125 -14.09 -4.44 7.70
C LEU A 125 -14.61 -5.85 8.03
N VAL A 126 -14.21 -6.88 7.27
CA VAL A 126 -14.58 -8.28 7.57
C VAL A 126 -14.00 -8.71 8.91
N THR A 127 -12.75 -8.33 9.21
CA THR A 127 -12.12 -8.57 10.50
C THR A 127 -12.86 -7.84 11.63
N TRP A 128 -13.31 -6.61 11.40
CA TRP A 128 -14.16 -5.89 12.36
C TRP A 128 -15.50 -6.60 12.58
N VAL A 129 -16.14 -7.15 11.54
CA VAL A 129 -17.36 -7.96 11.68
C VAL A 129 -17.09 -9.19 12.56
N LEU A 130 -15.96 -9.88 12.36
CA LEU A 130 -15.52 -11.02 13.18
C LEU A 130 -15.32 -10.69 14.68
N SER A 131 -15.25 -9.41 15.06
CA SER A 131 -15.17 -8.99 16.47
C SER A 131 -16.51 -8.98 17.23
N HIS A 132 -17.64 -9.20 16.53
CA HIS A 132 -18.98 -9.12 17.14
C HIS A 132 -19.42 -10.47 17.72
N GLY A 133 -19.94 -10.44 18.94
CA GLY A 133 -20.38 -11.64 19.66
C GLY A 133 -21.38 -12.49 18.87
N GLU A 134 -22.34 -11.87 18.18
CA GLU A 134 -23.35 -12.57 17.36
C GLU A 134 -22.74 -13.44 16.25
N VAL A 135 -21.59 -13.00 15.71
CA VAL A 135 -20.83 -13.72 14.69
C VAL A 135 -20.02 -14.83 15.34
N THR A 136 -19.35 -14.56 16.47
CA THR A 136 -18.45 -15.51 17.14
C THR A 136 -19.17 -16.69 17.79
N GLN A 137 -20.49 -16.59 18.02
CA GLN A 137 -21.33 -17.72 18.45
C GLN A 137 -21.63 -18.73 17.32
N ARG A 138 -21.28 -18.43 16.07
CA ARG A 138 -21.57 -19.28 14.89
C ARG A 138 -20.26 -19.75 14.25
N PRO A 139 -19.74 -20.95 14.60
CA PRO A 139 -18.42 -21.41 14.14
C PRO A 139 -18.26 -21.42 12.61
N GLU A 140 -19.30 -21.86 11.89
CA GLU A 140 -19.34 -21.87 10.42
C GLU A 140 -19.14 -20.46 9.83
N LEU A 141 -19.77 -19.45 10.43
CA LEU A 141 -19.68 -18.06 9.98
C LEU A 141 -18.30 -17.47 10.28
N VAL A 142 -17.74 -17.76 11.46
CA VAL A 142 -16.37 -17.38 11.82
C VAL A 142 -15.39 -17.93 10.78
N ARG A 143 -15.51 -19.22 10.43
CA ARG A 143 -14.61 -19.85 9.45
C ARG A 143 -14.74 -19.21 8.07
N ALA A 144 -15.96 -19.04 7.57
CA ALA A 144 -16.19 -18.44 6.26
C ALA A 144 -15.65 -17.00 6.17
N LEU A 145 -15.92 -16.18 7.19
CA LEU A 145 -15.44 -14.80 7.25
C LEU A 145 -13.93 -14.71 7.45
N GLN A 146 -13.31 -15.65 8.19
CA GLN A 146 -11.85 -15.69 8.33
C GLN A 146 -11.17 -16.01 6.99
N TYR A 147 -11.70 -16.98 6.23
CA TYR A 147 -11.19 -17.26 4.88
C TYR A 147 -11.37 -16.06 3.95
N LEU A 148 -12.50 -15.35 4.05
CA LEU A 148 -12.75 -14.15 3.27
C LEU A 148 -11.76 -13.03 3.63
N ALA A 149 -11.58 -12.75 4.93
CA ALA A 149 -10.59 -11.78 5.41
C ALA A 149 -9.18 -12.16 4.97
N PHE A 150 -8.82 -13.44 5.06
CA PHE A 150 -7.56 -13.95 4.55
C PHE A 150 -7.42 -13.74 3.04
N GLY A 151 -8.43 -14.07 2.23
CA GLY A 151 -8.38 -13.91 0.78
C GLY A 151 -8.22 -12.44 0.36
N LEU A 152 -8.95 -11.54 1.02
CA LEU A 152 -8.89 -10.10 0.77
C LEU A 152 -7.55 -9.50 1.24
N GLY A 153 -7.18 -9.73 2.50
CA GLY A 153 -6.00 -9.14 3.11
C GLY A 153 -4.71 -9.82 2.67
N GLY A 154 -4.74 -11.12 2.40
CA GLY A 154 -3.65 -11.96 1.89
C GLY A 154 -3.44 -11.76 0.39
N PRO A 155 -3.80 -12.74 -0.47
CA PRO A 155 -3.50 -12.66 -1.89
C PRO A 155 -4.13 -11.45 -2.59
N GLY A 156 -5.38 -11.09 -2.30
CA GLY A 156 -6.06 -9.94 -2.93
C GLY A 156 -5.28 -8.64 -2.78
N HIS A 157 -4.91 -8.28 -1.55
CA HIS A 157 -4.10 -7.10 -1.28
C HIS A 157 -2.64 -7.25 -1.74
N VAL A 158 -1.98 -8.38 -1.45
CA VAL A 158 -0.53 -8.54 -1.68
C VAL A 158 -0.20 -8.54 -3.17
N VAL A 159 -0.99 -9.22 -4.00
CA VAL A 159 -0.77 -9.26 -5.46
C VAL A 159 -0.94 -7.84 -6.04
N MET A 160 -2.00 -7.14 -5.66
CA MET A 160 -2.24 -5.76 -6.12
C MET A 160 -1.18 -4.77 -5.60
N LEU A 161 -0.63 -5.00 -4.40
CA LEU A 161 0.52 -4.27 -3.88
C LEU A 161 1.76 -4.53 -4.74
N GLY A 162 1.95 -5.76 -5.23
CA GLY A 162 2.96 -6.12 -6.23
C GLY A 162 2.83 -5.29 -7.51
N LEU A 163 1.62 -5.13 -8.04
CA LEU A 163 1.36 -4.26 -9.19
C LEU A 163 1.68 -2.79 -8.92
N LEU A 164 1.37 -2.27 -7.72
CA LEU A 164 1.79 -0.92 -7.31
C LEU A 164 3.31 -0.79 -7.36
N VAL A 165 4.02 -1.74 -6.75
CA VAL A 165 5.48 -1.76 -6.70
C VAL A 165 6.07 -1.85 -8.11
N ALA A 166 5.59 -2.77 -8.96
CA ALA A 166 6.02 -2.92 -10.35
C ALA A 166 5.77 -1.65 -11.18
N GLY A 167 4.59 -1.05 -11.03
CA GLY A 167 4.21 0.19 -11.72
C GLY A 167 5.11 1.38 -11.38
N ILE A 168 5.75 1.39 -10.20
CA ILE A 168 6.76 2.39 -9.82
C ILE A 168 8.17 1.94 -10.23
N ALA A 169 8.51 0.67 -10.01
CA ALA A 169 9.86 0.13 -10.21
C ALA A 169 10.26 0.09 -11.69
N VAL A 170 9.36 -0.32 -12.59
CA VAL A 170 9.62 -0.38 -14.05
C VAL A 170 9.98 1.00 -14.62
N PRO A 171 9.15 2.05 -14.52
CA PRO A 171 9.53 3.37 -14.99
C PRO A 171 10.67 3.97 -14.14
N GLY A 172 10.79 3.60 -12.86
CA GLY A 172 11.92 3.96 -12.02
C GLY A 172 13.26 3.51 -12.59
N LEU A 173 13.31 2.28 -13.12
CA LEU A 173 14.47 1.70 -13.79
C LEU A 173 14.68 2.29 -15.19
N LEU A 174 13.64 2.25 -16.03
CA LEU A 174 13.75 2.59 -17.46
C LEU A 174 13.97 4.09 -17.70
N ALA A 175 13.36 4.95 -16.88
CA ALA A 175 13.53 6.41 -16.98
C ALA A 175 14.61 6.95 -16.01
N GLY A 176 15.36 6.07 -15.32
CA GLY A 176 16.44 6.46 -14.42
C GLY A 176 16.00 7.32 -13.23
N LEU A 177 14.77 7.11 -12.74
CA LEU A 177 14.19 7.91 -11.64
C LEU A 177 14.56 7.35 -10.26
N LEU A 178 15.00 6.09 -10.17
CA LEU A 178 15.42 5.44 -8.93
C LEU A 178 16.83 4.84 -9.09
N PRO A 179 17.58 4.66 -7.99
CA PRO A 179 18.80 3.86 -8.01
C PRO A 179 18.53 2.46 -8.55
N ARG A 180 19.38 1.96 -9.46
CA ARG A 180 19.18 0.69 -10.16
C ARG A 180 18.94 -0.48 -9.19
N ALA A 181 19.70 -0.55 -8.11
CA ALA A 181 19.54 -1.59 -7.09
C ALA A 181 18.14 -1.58 -6.45
N LEU A 182 17.63 -0.39 -6.12
CA LEU A 182 16.29 -0.26 -5.54
C LEU A 182 15.21 -0.64 -6.54
N ALA A 183 15.35 -0.24 -7.81
CA ALA A 183 14.37 -0.57 -8.83
C ALA A 183 14.32 -2.10 -9.09
N VAL A 184 15.47 -2.76 -9.17
CA VAL A 184 15.55 -4.23 -9.31
C VAL A 184 14.99 -4.94 -8.08
N ALA A 185 15.29 -4.46 -6.86
CA ALA A 185 14.69 -4.99 -5.64
C ALA A 185 13.16 -4.87 -5.66
N GLY A 186 12.63 -3.76 -6.16
CA GLY A 186 11.18 -3.58 -6.34
C GLY A 186 10.57 -4.59 -7.31
N LEU A 187 11.23 -4.85 -8.44
CA LEU A 187 10.79 -5.89 -9.38
C LEU A 187 10.82 -7.29 -8.77
N ALA A 188 11.83 -7.60 -7.96
CA ALA A 188 11.89 -8.87 -7.24
C ALA A 188 10.75 -9.00 -6.23
N VAL A 189 10.48 -7.94 -5.44
CA VAL A 189 9.35 -7.92 -4.50
C VAL A 189 8.02 -8.08 -5.24
N ALA A 190 7.83 -7.39 -6.36
CA ALA A 190 6.63 -7.53 -7.17
C ALA A 190 6.48 -8.96 -7.71
N ALA A 191 7.56 -9.60 -8.17
CA ALA A 191 7.51 -10.99 -8.61
C ALA A 191 7.10 -11.95 -7.48
N VAL A 192 7.65 -11.77 -6.27
CA VAL A 192 7.24 -12.58 -5.09
C VAL A 192 5.77 -12.32 -4.74
N ALA A 193 5.30 -11.07 -4.84
CA ALA A 193 3.91 -10.71 -4.61
C ALA A 193 2.95 -11.39 -5.61
N GLU A 194 3.29 -11.41 -6.91
CA GLU A 194 2.50 -12.10 -7.94
C GLU A 194 2.49 -13.62 -7.73
N LEU A 195 3.64 -14.21 -7.39
CA LEU A 195 3.75 -15.63 -7.05
C LEU A 195 2.91 -16.00 -5.82
N ALA A 196 2.64 -15.06 -4.92
CA ALA A 196 1.79 -15.30 -3.76
C ALA A 196 0.33 -15.62 -4.14
N THR A 197 -0.09 -15.40 -5.39
CA THR A 197 -1.36 -15.90 -5.94
C THR A 197 -1.50 -17.42 -5.79
N LEU A 198 -0.37 -18.15 -5.81
CA LEU A 198 -0.36 -19.60 -5.64
C LEU A 198 -0.96 -20.08 -4.31
N VAL A 199 -1.10 -19.19 -3.32
CA VAL A 199 -1.77 -19.53 -2.04
C VAL A 199 -3.24 -19.93 -2.23
N LEU A 200 -3.86 -19.52 -3.34
CA LEU A 200 -5.21 -19.95 -3.71
C LEU A 200 -5.27 -21.41 -4.18
N LEU A 201 -4.12 -21.99 -4.53
CA LEU A 201 -3.99 -23.37 -4.99
C LEU A 201 -3.35 -24.27 -3.91
N THR A 202 -2.48 -23.71 -3.08
CA THR A 202 -1.65 -24.47 -2.14
C THR A 202 -1.29 -23.65 -0.91
N GLU A 203 -1.58 -24.17 0.29
CA GLU A 203 -1.29 -23.49 1.57
C GLU A 203 0.21 -23.23 1.79
N GLN A 204 1.07 -24.04 1.17
CA GLN A 204 2.52 -23.93 1.21
C GLN A 204 3.03 -22.58 0.69
N ALA A 205 2.28 -21.93 -0.21
CA ALA A 205 2.61 -20.60 -0.72
C ALA A 205 2.28 -19.46 0.27
N ALA A 206 1.65 -19.75 1.43
CA ALA A 206 1.30 -18.73 2.41
C ALA A 206 2.51 -17.96 2.96
N LEU A 207 3.70 -18.57 2.94
CA LEU A 207 4.95 -17.90 3.33
C LEU A 207 5.36 -16.75 2.39
N LEU A 208 4.90 -16.76 1.14
CA LEU A 208 5.18 -15.68 0.18
C LEU A 208 4.46 -14.39 0.56
N LEU A 209 3.27 -14.48 1.18
CA LEU A 209 2.46 -13.34 1.58
C LEU A 209 3.18 -12.38 2.55
N PRO A 210 3.71 -12.84 3.72
CA PRO A 210 4.43 -11.95 4.61
C PRO A 210 5.73 -11.44 3.99
N VAL A 211 6.46 -12.29 3.25
CA VAL A 211 7.71 -11.88 2.57
C VAL A 211 7.43 -10.72 1.62
N ALA A 212 6.48 -10.88 0.68
CA ALA A 212 6.10 -9.84 -0.27
C ALA A 212 5.57 -8.58 0.43
N ARG A 213 4.73 -8.75 1.46
CA ARG A 213 4.14 -7.62 2.17
C ARG A 213 5.19 -6.78 2.89
N PHE A 214 5.97 -7.38 3.79
CA PHE A 214 6.91 -6.62 4.62
C PHE A 214 8.05 -6.02 3.81
N THR A 215 8.57 -6.76 2.82
CA THR A 215 9.56 -6.21 1.88
C THR A 215 8.96 -5.10 1.02
N GLY A 216 7.71 -5.23 0.59
CA GLY A 216 6.95 -4.19 -0.10
C GLY A 216 6.78 -2.92 0.72
N LEU A 217 6.42 -3.02 2.00
CA LEU A 217 6.32 -1.87 2.91
C LEU A 217 7.64 -1.11 3.01
N ALA A 218 8.74 -1.82 3.28
CA ALA A 218 10.08 -1.23 3.33
C ALA A 218 10.45 -0.56 2.00
N TRP A 219 10.13 -1.22 0.89
CA TRP A 219 10.41 -0.70 -0.45
C TRP A 219 9.61 0.56 -0.77
N LEU A 220 8.31 0.62 -0.45
CA LEU A 220 7.46 1.80 -0.69
C LEU A 220 7.94 3.03 0.08
N ILE A 221 8.46 2.84 1.30
CA ILE A 221 9.10 3.90 2.09
C ILE A 221 10.33 4.42 1.34
N ALA A 222 11.26 3.53 0.97
CA ALA A 222 12.48 3.91 0.26
C ALA A 222 12.17 4.63 -1.06
N ALA A 223 11.28 4.06 -1.89
CA ALA A 223 10.84 4.65 -3.14
C ALA A 223 10.14 6.01 -2.93
N GLY A 224 9.32 6.14 -1.89
CA GLY A 224 8.60 7.37 -1.57
C GLY A 224 9.51 8.56 -1.23
N PHE A 225 10.67 8.30 -0.62
CA PHE A 225 11.67 9.33 -0.33
C PHE A 225 12.63 9.59 -1.50
N LEU A 226 12.99 8.55 -2.24
CA LEU A 226 13.99 8.65 -3.32
C LEU A 226 13.42 9.10 -4.66
N LEU A 227 12.10 8.96 -4.90
CA LEU A 227 11.49 9.36 -6.16
C LEU A 227 11.55 10.90 -6.34
N PRO A 228 12.22 11.42 -7.38
CA PRO A 228 12.47 12.85 -7.55
C PRO A 228 11.20 13.70 -7.57
N ARG A 229 11.28 14.91 -6.99
CA ARG A 229 10.14 15.85 -6.97
C ARG A 229 9.98 16.62 -8.27
N ARG A 230 11.07 16.81 -9.02
CA ARG A 230 11.12 17.51 -10.30
C ARG A 230 12.08 16.79 -11.22
N ARG A 231 11.77 16.76 -12.52
CA ARG A 231 12.73 16.33 -13.53
C ARG A 231 13.84 17.37 -13.56
N ALA A 232 15.10 16.95 -13.36
CA ALA A 232 16.22 17.84 -13.61
C ALA A 232 16.11 18.29 -15.07
N ARG A 233 15.96 19.60 -15.29
CA ARG A 233 16.07 20.18 -16.64
C ARG A 233 17.48 19.81 -17.08
N ALA A 234 17.61 18.99 -18.13
CA ALA A 234 18.91 18.67 -18.68
C ALA A 234 19.65 20.00 -18.86
N ARG A 235 20.79 20.16 -18.18
CA ARG A 235 21.71 21.26 -18.47
C ARG A 235 22.24 20.98 -19.87
N VAL A 236 21.56 21.51 -20.88
CA VAL A 236 22.14 21.73 -22.20
C VAL A 236 22.59 23.17 -22.21
N LEU A 237 23.68 23.40 -21.50
CA LEU A 237 24.58 24.54 -21.66
C LEU A 237 25.96 23.98 -21.29
N GLU A 238 26.92 24.23 -22.18
CA GLU A 238 28.35 23.88 -22.10
C GLU A 238 28.60 22.43 -22.53
N GLU A 239 28.92 22.13 -23.79
CA GLU A 239 30.01 22.69 -24.61
C GLU A 239 29.40 23.20 -25.95
N GLY A 240 29.62 24.42 -26.40
CA GLY A 240 30.93 24.98 -26.72
C GLY A 240 31.11 24.85 -28.23
#